data_AF-A0A1V5X5I5-F1
#
_entry.id   AF-A0A1V5X5I5-F1
#
_cell.length_a   1.000
_cell.length_b   1.000
_cell.length_c   1.000
_cell.angle_alpha   90.00
_cell.angle_beta   90.00
_cell.angle_gamma   90.00
#
_symmetry.space_group_name_H-M   'P 1'
#
loop_
_entity.id
_entity.type
_entity.pdbx_description
1 polymer ?
#
loop_
_entity_poly.entity_id
_entity_poly.type
_entity_poly.pdbx_seq_one_letter_code
_entity_poly.pdbx_strand_id
1 'polypeptide(L)'
;MQGDTVLGRSPECHVTIEDPLVSRMHARIVIQGSQATIQDLGSRNGVRVNGEPIDTVTGLRDRDRIRIGMQEFVFLAVSPKDPRIASKSTGFLQHCERCDYPYPEGSPVCPNCGYEATREPEESTLSGVVGDNKANWASQLLLELMDRALAVGRWEEAEQVLKRARAAVDERLAIGEMDPSQLSQLLGSASKIAQTLQAEHWVTWIMESCARIRRAPSADVVARLRTVPLRHHDVVIRAIDAIVEEQVPAARDEALGIAALLQWRKELSVQE
;
A
#
# COMPACT_ATOMS: atom_id res chain seq x y z
N MET A 1 3.83 9.36 -31.85
CA MET A 1 2.58 9.80 -31.18
C MET A 1 2.55 11.31 -31.24
N GLN A 2 1.37 11.90 -31.41
CA GLN A 2 1.18 13.34 -31.33
C GLN A 2 0.07 13.59 -30.32
N GLY A 3 0.34 14.46 -29.35
CA GLY A 3 -0.57 14.70 -28.25
C GLY A 3 -0.35 16.07 -27.66
N ASP A 4 -1.43 16.67 -27.20
CA ASP A 4 -1.44 17.97 -26.55
C ASP A 4 -2.16 17.83 -25.22
N THR A 5 -1.55 18.33 -24.15
CA THR A 5 -2.09 18.23 -22.79
C THR A 5 -1.94 19.58 -22.10
N VAL A 6 -3.08 20.17 -21.75
CA VAL A 6 -3.14 21.43 -21.02
C VAL A 6 -3.32 21.16 -19.53
N LEU A 7 -2.48 21.80 -18.71
CA LEU A 7 -2.51 21.76 -17.26
C LEU A 7 -2.96 23.10 -16.70
N GLY A 8 -3.83 23.08 -15.70
CA GLY A 8 -4.30 24.31 -15.06
C GLY A 8 -5.35 24.07 -13.98
N ARG A 9 -5.80 25.13 -13.34
CA ARG A 9 -6.83 25.08 -12.29
C ARG A 9 -8.24 24.95 -12.85
N SER A 10 -8.45 25.24 -14.14
CA SER A 10 -9.77 25.12 -14.76
C SER A 10 -10.17 23.64 -14.86
N PRO A 11 -11.44 23.29 -14.61
CA PRO A 11 -11.96 21.96 -14.91
C PRO A 11 -11.94 21.62 -16.41
N GLU A 12 -11.73 22.61 -17.28
CA GLU A 12 -11.60 22.42 -18.73
C GLU A 12 -10.18 21.97 -19.15
N CYS A 13 -9.22 21.95 -18.22
CA CYS A 13 -7.87 21.45 -18.49
C CYS A 13 -7.86 19.91 -18.48
N HIS A 14 -7.02 19.32 -19.35
CA HIS A 14 -6.80 17.87 -19.39
C HIS A 14 -6.26 17.34 -18.05
N VAL A 15 -5.41 18.14 -17.39
CA VAL A 15 -4.96 17.90 -16.02
C VAL A 15 -5.38 19.08 -15.16
N THR A 16 -6.39 18.86 -14.32
CA THR A 16 -6.86 19.86 -13.34
C THR A 16 -6.00 19.82 -12.08
N ILE A 17 -5.48 20.98 -11.67
CA ILE A 17 -4.65 21.14 -10.48
C ILE A 17 -5.36 22.06 -9.50
N GLU A 18 -5.80 21.53 -8.37
CA GLU A 18 -6.50 22.27 -7.32
C GLU A 18 -5.53 23.08 -6.45
N ASP A 19 -4.94 24.11 -7.04
CA ASP A 19 -4.00 25.00 -6.34
C ASP A 19 -4.32 26.47 -6.67
N PRO A 20 -4.56 27.33 -5.67
CA PRO A 20 -4.79 28.76 -5.86
C PRO A 20 -3.67 29.49 -6.63
N LEU A 21 -2.43 29.01 -6.56
CA LEU A 21 -1.28 29.56 -7.27
C LEU A 21 -1.20 29.11 -8.73
N VAL A 22 -2.12 28.24 -9.18
CA VAL A 22 -2.17 27.78 -10.57
C VAL A 22 -3.21 28.58 -11.35
N SER A 23 -2.79 29.15 -12.49
CA SER A 23 -3.67 29.80 -13.46
C SER A 23 -4.72 28.84 -14.03
N ARG A 24 -5.84 29.39 -14.55
CA ARG A 24 -6.92 28.60 -15.15
C ARG A 24 -6.41 27.66 -16.25
N MET A 25 -5.58 28.20 -17.15
CA MET A 25 -4.73 27.45 -18.07
C MET A 25 -3.30 27.89 -17.77
N HIS A 26 -2.45 26.98 -17.35
CA HIS A 26 -1.14 27.33 -16.79
C HIS A 26 -0.01 26.90 -17.72
N ALA A 27 0.02 25.63 -18.11
CA ALA A 27 1.07 25.08 -18.93
C ALA A 27 0.48 24.16 -20.00
N ARG A 28 1.24 23.96 -21.07
CA ARG A 28 0.90 23.02 -22.13
C ARG A 28 2.09 22.12 -22.39
N ILE A 29 1.85 20.82 -22.41
CA ILE A 29 2.81 19.81 -22.83
C ILE A 29 2.42 19.35 -24.23
N VAL A 30 3.37 19.39 -25.15
CA VAL A 30 3.20 18.95 -26.54
C VAL A 30 4.14 17.79 -26.79
N ILE A 31 3.59 16.70 -27.30
CA ILE A 31 4.36 15.51 -27.71
C ILE A 31 4.35 15.47 -29.24
N GLN A 32 5.55 15.47 -29.84
CA GLN A 32 5.75 15.34 -31.28
C GLN A 32 6.77 14.23 -31.54
N GLY A 33 6.30 13.08 -32.02
CA GLY A 33 7.16 11.94 -32.30
C GLY A 33 7.74 11.36 -31.01
N SER A 34 9.05 11.51 -30.81
CA SER A 34 9.80 11.10 -29.62
C SER A 34 10.17 12.28 -28.70
N GLN A 35 9.79 13.50 -29.07
CA GLN A 35 10.11 14.70 -28.31
C GLN A 35 8.88 15.17 -27.53
N ALA A 36 9.10 15.54 -26.27
CA ALA A 36 8.13 16.22 -25.44
C ALA A 36 8.65 17.62 -25.13
N THR A 37 7.78 18.62 -25.18
CA THR A 37 8.08 19.99 -24.79
C THR A 37 7.01 20.51 -23.85
N ILE A 38 7.38 21.46 -22.99
CA ILE A 38 6.49 22.21 -22.13
C ILE A 38 6.60 23.70 -22.45
N GLN A 39 5.47 24.40 -22.37
CA GLN A 39 5.41 25.85 -22.47
C GLN A 39 4.49 26.42 -21.39
N ASP A 40 4.87 27.57 -20.85
CA ASP A 40 3.98 28.40 -20.03
C ASP A 40 2.95 29.11 -20.94
N LEU A 41 1.68 29.16 -20.50
CA LEU A 41 0.57 29.80 -21.21
C LEU A 41 0.29 31.21 -20.67
N GLY A 42 1.34 31.94 -20.27
CA GLY A 42 1.22 33.26 -19.65
C GLY A 42 0.69 33.18 -18.22
N SER A 43 1.12 32.17 -17.47
CA SER A 43 0.72 31.98 -16.09
C SER A 43 1.22 33.10 -15.17
N ARG A 44 0.55 33.30 -14.02
CA ARG A 44 0.94 34.33 -13.06
C ARG A 44 2.25 34.01 -12.33
N ASN A 45 2.52 32.73 -12.07
CA ASN A 45 3.62 32.28 -11.21
C ASN A 45 4.74 31.56 -11.97
N GLY A 46 4.58 31.40 -13.29
CA GLY A 46 5.54 30.72 -14.15
C GLY A 46 5.55 29.20 -13.97
N VAL A 47 6.17 28.54 -14.94
CA VAL A 47 6.53 27.12 -14.88
C VAL A 47 8.02 27.00 -14.55
N ARG A 48 8.40 26.00 -13.76
CA ARG A 48 9.82 25.68 -13.53
C ARG A 48 10.11 24.24 -13.93
N VAL A 49 11.25 24.00 -14.57
CA VAL A 49 11.75 22.66 -14.90
C VAL A 49 13.10 22.46 -14.22
N ASN A 50 13.22 21.40 -13.43
CA ASN A 50 14.40 21.07 -12.62
C ASN A 50 14.89 22.22 -11.72
N GLY A 51 13.95 23.02 -11.20
CA GLY A 51 14.22 24.16 -10.32
C GLY A 51 14.32 25.51 -11.03
N GLU A 52 14.61 25.50 -12.33
CA GLU A 52 14.82 26.68 -13.15
C GLU A 52 13.51 27.17 -13.80
N PRO A 53 13.21 28.48 -13.79
CA PRO A 53 12.07 29.02 -14.53
C PRO A 53 12.26 28.85 -16.03
N ILE A 54 11.15 28.61 -16.74
CA ILE A 54 11.16 28.54 -18.21
C ILE A 54 10.48 29.78 -18.79
N ASP A 55 11.15 30.45 -19.72
CA ASP A 55 10.63 31.63 -20.42
C ASP A 55 10.21 31.30 -21.86
N THR A 56 10.60 30.13 -22.37
CA THR A 56 10.32 29.66 -23.73
C THR A 56 9.93 28.19 -23.72
N VAL A 57 9.47 27.69 -24.87
CA VAL A 57 9.18 26.27 -25.08
C VAL A 57 10.42 25.45 -24.74
N THR A 58 10.33 24.62 -23.70
CA THR A 58 11.46 23.87 -23.15
C THR A 58 11.26 22.39 -23.38
N GLY A 59 12.30 21.70 -23.85
CA GLY A 59 12.27 20.24 -24.03
C GLY A 59 12.25 19.51 -22.70
N LEU A 60 11.40 18.48 -22.59
CA LEU A 60 11.31 17.59 -21.43
C LEU A 60 12.05 16.27 -21.72
N ARG A 61 12.79 15.81 -20.72
CA ARG A 61 13.49 14.52 -20.69
C ARG A 61 12.89 13.63 -19.60
N ASP A 62 13.11 12.32 -19.74
CA ASP A 62 12.72 11.35 -18.71
C ASP A 62 13.22 11.79 -17.34
N ARG A 63 12.31 11.77 -16.36
CA ARG A 63 12.49 12.16 -14.95
C ARG A 63 12.67 13.65 -14.68
N ASP A 64 12.43 14.52 -15.65
CA ASP A 64 12.43 15.96 -15.39
C ASP A 64 11.35 16.35 -14.38
N ARG A 65 11.72 17.22 -13.44
CA ARG A 65 10.80 17.74 -12.41
C ARG A 65 10.16 19.04 -12.89
N ILE A 66 8.85 19.06 -12.99
CA ILE A 66 8.08 20.24 -13.43
C ILE A 66 7.36 20.79 -12.21
N ARG A 67 7.57 22.06 -11.88
CA ARG A 67 6.86 22.73 -10.79
C ARG A 67 5.91 23.80 -11.33
N ILE A 68 4.66 23.70 -10.90
CA ILE A 68 3.54 24.57 -11.28
C ILE A 68 2.80 24.91 -9.98
N GLY A 69 2.81 26.18 -9.57
CA GLY A 69 2.30 26.56 -8.25
C GLY A 69 3.11 25.91 -7.11
N MET A 70 2.41 25.32 -6.14
CA MET A 70 2.96 24.52 -5.05
C MET A 70 3.22 23.07 -5.44
N GLN A 71 2.74 22.63 -6.59
CA GLN A 71 2.80 21.23 -7.00
C GLN A 71 4.05 20.92 -7.84
N GLU A 72 4.71 19.82 -7.52
CA GLU A 72 5.82 19.26 -8.31
C GLU A 72 5.38 17.94 -8.99
N PHE A 73 5.66 17.83 -10.27
CA PHE A 73 5.38 16.69 -11.14
C PHE A 73 6.69 16.11 -11.65
N VAL A 74 6.70 14.81 -11.97
CA VAL A 74 7.84 14.15 -12.62
C VAL A 74 7.38 13.68 -14.00
N PHE A 75 8.04 14.15 -15.06
CA PHE A 75 7.80 13.68 -16.42
C PHE A 75 8.45 12.32 -16.61
N LEU A 76 7.72 11.32 -17.09
CA LEU A 76 8.25 10.00 -17.40
C LEU A 76 8.10 9.71 -18.89
N ALA A 77 9.21 9.47 -19.58
CA ALA A 77 9.20 9.09 -20.98
C ALA A 77 9.07 7.57 -21.09
N VAL A 78 7.88 7.13 -21.47
CA VAL A 78 7.60 5.72 -21.70
C VAL A 78 8.07 5.33 -23.09
N SER A 79 9.21 4.62 -23.20
CA SER A 79 9.63 4.00 -24.45
C SER A 79 8.96 2.63 -24.60
N PRO A 80 8.34 2.32 -25.75
CA PRO A 80 7.83 0.96 -26.02
C PRO A 80 8.95 -0.10 -26.09
N LYS A 81 10.23 0.31 -26.10
CA LYS A 81 11.40 -0.60 -26.04
C LYS A 81 12.02 -0.73 -24.64
N ASP A 82 11.45 -0.10 -23.61
CA ASP A 82 11.87 -0.37 -22.24
C ASP A 82 11.12 -1.64 -21.74
N PRO A 83 11.80 -2.77 -21.47
CA PRO A 83 11.15 -3.98 -20.97
C PRO A 83 10.50 -3.78 -19.59
N ARG A 84 10.77 -2.66 -18.90
CA ARG A 84 10.06 -2.25 -17.67
C ARG A 84 8.72 -1.56 -17.94
N ILE A 85 8.48 -1.19 -19.20
CA ILE A 85 7.24 -0.56 -19.69
C ILE A 85 6.69 -1.35 -20.89
N ALA A 86 6.87 -2.67 -20.88
CA ALA A 86 5.82 -3.51 -21.42
C ALA A 86 4.59 -3.25 -20.55
N SER A 87 3.54 -2.70 -21.15
CA SER A 87 2.31 -2.34 -20.47
C SER A 87 1.89 -3.45 -19.53
N LYS A 88 1.83 -3.17 -18.24
CA LYS A 88 0.98 -3.95 -17.34
C LYS A 88 -0.45 -3.63 -17.74
N SER A 89 -0.93 -4.28 -18.80
CA SER A 89 -2.36 -4.50 -19.01
C SER A 89 -2.82 -5.24 -17.76
N THR A 90 -3.53 -4.54 -16.89
CA THR A 90 -4.23 -5.16 -15.78
C THR A 90 -5.38 -5.96 -16.38
N GLY A 91 -5.15 -7.26 -16.58
CA GLY A 91 -6.11 -8.23 -17.10
C GLY A 91 -5.50 -9.07 -18.21
N PHE A 92 -5.57 -10.39 -18.06
CA PHE A 92 -5.36 -11.32 -19.16
C PHE A 92 -6.34 -10.96 -20.29
N LEU A 93 -5.83 -10.74 -21.50
CA LEU A 93 -6.63 -10.51 -22.69
C LEU A 93 -6.81 -11.86 -23.39
N GLN A 94 -8.04 -12.23 -23.65
CA GLN A 94 -8.39 -13.33 -24.55
C GLN A 94 -8.77 -12.76 -25.92
N HIS A 95 -8.64 -13.58 -26.96
CA HIS A 95 -9.15 -13.24 -28.29
C HIS A 95 -10.48 -13.94 -28.46
N CYS A 96 -11.44 -13.26 -29.07
CA CYS A 96 -12.74 -13.87 -29.35
C CYS A 96 -12.56 -14.98 -30.39
N GLU A 97 -12.98 -16.21 -30.06
CA GLU A 97 -12.92 -17.36 -30.97
C GLU A 97 -13.67 -17.13 -32.29
N ARG A 98 -14.60 -16.18 -32.31
CA ARG A 98 -15.43 -15.87 -33.47
C ARG A 98 -14.90 -14.74 -34.35
N CYS A 99 -14.41 -13.66 -33.75
CA CYS A 99 -14.04 -12.44 -34.50
C CYS A 99 -12.61 -11.96 -34.22
N ASP A 100 -11.85 -12.72 -33.45
CA ASP A 100 -10.45 -12.47 -33.07
C ASP A 100 -10.22 -11.11 -32.36
N TYR A 101 -11.29 -10.48 -31.89
CA TYR A 101 -11.20 -9.22 -31.17
C TYR A 101 -10.59 -9.46 -29.79
N PRO A 102 -9.53 -8.71 -29.38
CA PRO A 102 -8.93 -8.85 -28.06
C PRO A 102 -9.82 -8.19 -26.99
N TYR A 103 -10.17 -8.93 -25.95
CA TYR A 103 -11.03 -8.46 -24.86
C TYR A 103 -10.66 -9.14 -23.53
N PRO A 104 -11.04 -8.58 -22.36
CA PRO A 104 -10.65 -9.13 -21.06
C PRO A 104 -11.19 -10.56 -20.81
N GLU A 105 -10.38 -11.42 -20.17
CA GLU A 105 -10.71 -12.83 -19.88
C GLU A 105 -11.97 -13.02 -19.02
N GLY A 106 -12.33 -12.02 -18.19
CA GLY A 106 -13.52 -12.05 -17.34
C GLY A 106 -14.83 -11.57 -17.99
N SER A 107 -14.83 -11.18 -19.26
CA SER A 107 -16.06 -10.75 -19.95
C SER A 107 -16.85 -11.97 -20.45
N PRO A 108 -18.10 -12.20 -20.02
CA PRO A 108 -18.89 -13.36 -20.44
C PRO A 108 -19.25 -13.31 -21.93
N VAL A 109 -19.28 -12.10 -22.50
CA VAL A 109 -19.64 -11.85 -23.90
C VAL A 109 -18.55 -11.00 -24.57
N CYS A 110 -18.22 -11.32 -25.82
CA CYS A 110 -17.36 -10.49 -26.66
C CYS A 110 -18.05 -9.14 -26.96
N PRO A 111 -17.44 -7.99 -26.60
CA PRO A 111 -18.06 -6.68 -26.82
C PRO A 111 -18.14 -6.27 -28.30
N ASN A 112 -17.39 -6.93 -29.17
CA ASN A 112 -17.39 -6.64 -30.60
C ASN A 112 -18.48 -7.41 -31.37
N CYS A 113 -18.67 -8.70 -31.10
CA CYS A 113 -19.58 -9.54 -31.89
C CYS A 113 -20.71 -10.22 -31.11
N GLY A 114 -20.78 -10.03 -29.78
CA GLY A 114 -21.81 -10.64 -28.95
C GLY A 114 -21.65 -12.15 -28.73
N TYR A 115 -20.49 -12.74 -29.06
CA TYR A 115 -20.22 -14.15 -28.82
C TYR A 115 -20.01 -14.42 -27.33
N GLU A 116 -20.80 -15.33 -26.77
CA GLU A 116 -20.77 -15.73 -25.36
C GLU A 116 -19.86 -16.95 -25.23
N ALA A 117 -18.76 -16.82 -24.46
CA ALA A 117 -17.75 -17.86 -24.36
C ALA A 117 -18.21 -18.94 -23.37
N THR A 118 -18.66 -20.09 -23.87
CA THR A 118 -18.95 -21.27 -23.03
C THR A 118 -17.64 -21.97 -22.66
N ARG A 119 -16.89 -21.46 -21.68
CA ARG A 119 -15.77 -22.18 -21.07
C ARG A 119 -16.08 -22.47 -19.61
N GLU A 120 -16.19 -23.75 -19.27
CA GLU A 120 -16.00 -24.22 -17.90
C GLU A 120 -14.52 -23.97 -17.54
N PRO A 121 -14.19 -23.41 -16.36
CA PRO A 121 -12.81 -23.08 -16.03
C PRO A 121 -12.02 -24.36 -15.79
N GLU A 122 -11.06 -24.67 -16.67
CA GLU A 122 -10.06 -25.70 -16.43
C GLU A 122 -9.03 -25.18 -15.42
N GLU A 123 -9.14 -25.64 -14.18
CA GLU A 123 -8.03 -25.63 -13.22
C GLU A 123 -6.91 -26.54 -13.75
N SER A 124 -5.73 -26.00 -14.10
CA SER A 124 -4.42 -26.62 -13.84
C SER A 124 -3.21 -25.82 -14.37
N THR A 125 -2.46 -25.29 -13.39
CA THR A 125 -0.98 -25.29 -13.29
C THR A 125 -0.11 -24.82 -14.47
N LEU A 126 0.59 -23.68 -14.30
CA LEU A 126 2.05 -23.64 -14.05
C LEU A 126 2.59 -22.19 -13.94
N SER A 127 2.99 -21.86 -12.72
CA SER A 127 4.11 -21.01 -12.29
C SER A 127 4.66 -19.94 -13.26
N GLY A 128 4.24 -18.70 -13.01
CA GLY A 128 5.02 -17.50 -13.27
C GLY A 128 4.73 -16.52 -12.13
N VAL A 129 5.66 -16.39 -11.18
CA VAL A 129 5.57 -15.56 -9.98
C VAL A 129 5.30 -14.10 -10.37
N VAL A 130 4.02 -13.71 -10.41
CA VAL A 130 3.58 -12.32 -10.61
C VAL A 130 2.53 -12.02 -9.57
N GLY A 131 2.97 -11.70 -8.37
CA GLY A 131 2.06 -11.29 -7.30
C GLY A 131 2.80 -11.15 -5.98
N ASP A 132 3.56 -10.07 -5.81
CA ASP A 132 4.13 -9.75 -4.48
C ASP A 132 4.45 -8.25 -4.33
N ASN A 133 4.92 -7.58 -5.38
CA ASN A 133 5.66 -6.34 -5.18
C ASN A 133 4.82 -5.06 -4.91
N LYS A 134 3.50 -5.04 -5.19
CA LYS A 134 2.66 -3.84 -4.95
C LYS A 134 2.05 -3.80 -3.55
N ALA A 135 1.76 -4.94 -2.93
CA ALA A 135 1.28 -4.99 -1.55
C ALA A 135 2.46 -4.91 -0.55
N ASN A 136 3.61 -5.48 -0.92
CA ASN A 136 4.81 -5.50 -0.09
C ASN A 136 5.45 -4.10 0.06
N TRP A 137 5.41 -3.25 -0.98
CA TRP A 137 5.95 -1.89 -0.92
C TRP A 137 5.18 -0.97 0.05
N ALA A 138 3.87 -1.18 0.20
CA ALA A 138 3.00 -0.31 0.97
C ALA A 138 3.15 -0.62 2.46
N SER A 139 3.23 -1.91 2.82
CA SER A 139 3.49 -2.35 4.18
C SER A 139 4.90 -1.96 4.66
N GLN A 140 5.93 -2.12 3.81
CA GLN A 140 7.29 -1.72 4.17
C GLN A 140 7.42 -0.20 4.39
N LEU A 141 6.84 0.62 3.51
CA LEU A 141 6.88 2.07 3.68
C LEU A 141 6.12 2.52 4.94
N LEU A 142 4.98 1.91 5.25
CA LEU A 142 4.23 2.22 6.46
C LEU A 142 4.99 1.81 7.73
N LEU A 143 5.70 0.68 7.70
CA LEU A 143 6.60 0.25 8.78
C LEU A 143 7.76 1.23 8.98
N GLU A 144 8.43 1.64 7.90
CA GLU A 144 9.53 2.61 7.96
C GLU A 144 9.09 4.00 8.45
N LEU A 145 7.93 4.48 7.98
CA LEU A 145 7.35 5.75 8.42
C LEU A 145 6.96 5.70 9.90
N MET A 146 6.40 4.57 10.34
CA MET A 146 6.08 4.35 11.74
C MET A 146 7.35 4.33 12.59
N ASP A 147 8.39 3.57 12.22
CA ASP A 147 9.65 3.51 12.97
C ASP A 147 10.34 4.89 13.05
N ARG A 148 10.28 5.70 11.98
CA ARG A 148 10.74 7.11 12.01
C ARG A 148 9.90 7.98 12.93
N ALA A 149 8.57 7.85 12.92
CA ALA A 149 7.70 8.61 13.81
C ALA A 149 7.95 8.26 15.28
N LEU A 150 8.16 6.97 15.58
CA LEU A 150 8.54 6.48 16.91
C LEU A 150 9.91 7.02 17.34
N ALA A 151 10.89 7.09 16.42
CA ALA A 151 12.23 7.61 16.72
C ALA A 151 12.24 9.11 17.06
N VAL A 152 11.29 9.88 16.50
CA VAL A 152 11.18 11.34 16.72
C VAL A 152 10.15 11.67 17.84
N GLY A 153 9.49 10.66 18.42
CA GLY A 153 8.51 10.83 19.50
C GLY A 153 7.16 11.38 19.04
N ARG A 154 6.81 11.28 17.76
CA ARG A 154 5.52 11.72 17.20
C ARG A 154 4.49 10.58 17.28
N TRP A 155 4.09 10.22 18.49
CA TRP A 155 3.28 9.02 18.78
C TRP A 155 1.89 9.02 18.13
N GLU A 156 1.21 10.18 18.07
CA GLU A 156 -0.12 10.30 17.45
C GLU A 156 -0.07 10.07 15.93
N GLU A 157 1.00 10.51 15.27
CA GLU A 157 1.20 10.26 13.85
C GLU A 157 1.56 8.80 13.58
N ALA A 158 2.38 8.21 14.44
CA ALA A 158 2.66 6.77 14.39
C ALA A 158 1.36 5.95 14.53
N GLU A 159 0.45 6.36 15.43
CA GLU A 159 -0.86 5.75 15.58
C GLU A 159 -1.72 5.92 14.31
N GLN A 160 -1.75 7.11 13.70
CA GLN A 160 -2.52 7.35 12.49
C GLN A 160 -2.00 6.54 11.30
N VAL A 161 -0.69 6.34 11.20
CA VAL A 161 -0.05 5.45 10.23
C VAL A 161 -0.46 4.00 10.51
N LEU A 162 -0.42 3.55 11.76
CA LEU A 162 -0.82 2.20 12.15
C LEU A 162 -2.31 1.92 11.85
N LYS A 163 -3.21 2.89 12.08
CA LYS A 163 -4.64 2.79 11.73
C LYS A 163 -4.85 2.52 10.24
N ARG A 164 -4.07 3.17 9.37
CA ARG A 164 -4.11 2.93 7.92
C ARG A 164 -3.49 1.58 7.54
N ALA A 165 -2.41 1.19 8.21
CA ALA A 165 -1.75 -0.09 7.97
C ALA A 165 -2.60 -1.29 8.37
N ARG A 166 -3.40 -1.17 9.44
CA ARG A 166 -4.24 -2.24 9.99
C ARG A 166 -5.12 -2.91 8.92
N ALA A 167 -5.87 -2.14 8.12
CA ALA A 167 -6.79 -2.72 7.14
C ALA A 167 -6.06 -3.58 6.09
N ALA A 168 -4.89 -3.11 5.63
CA ALA A 168 -4.06 -3.86 4.68
C ALA A 168 -3.44 -5.11 5.33
N VAL A 169 -3.12 -5.06 6.62
CA VAL A 169 -2.58 -6.19 7.38
C VAL A 169 -3.67 -7.25 7.61
N ASP A 170 -4.87 -6.83 8.02
CA ASP A 170 -6.01 -7.73 8.26
C ASP A 170 -6.38 -8.51 6.99
N GLU A 171 -6.39 -7.85 5.82
CA GLU A 171 -6.62 -8.47 4.52
C GLU A 171 -5.53 -9.50 4.17
N ARG A 172 -4.26 -9.15 4.40
CA ARG A 172 -3.12 -10.03 4.11
C ARG A 172 -3.05 -11.24 5.02
N LEU A 173 -3.39 -11.09 6.30
CA LEU A 173 -3.51 -12.20 7.23
C LEU A 173 -4.64 -13.15 6.79
N ALA A 174 -5.72 -12.65 6.18
CA ALA A 174 -6.83 -13.47 5.72
C ALA A 174 -6.45 -14.35 4.50
N ILE A 175 -5.61 -13.85 3.60
CA ILE A 175 -5.11 -14.62 2.44
C ILE A 175 -3.84 -15.44 2.73
N GLY A 176 -3.28 -15.34 3.94
CA GLY A 176 -2.07 -16.07 4.34
C GLY A 176 -0.75 -15.54 3.75
N GLU A 177 -0.78 -14.40 3.05
CA GLU A 177 0.38 -13.81 2.38
C GLU A 177 1.04 -12.72 3.24
N MET A 178 1.65 -13.15 4.35
CA MET A 178 2.41 -12.26 5.23
C MET A 178 3.76 -12.86 5.61
N ASP A 179 4.82 -12.08 5.36
CA ASP A 179 6.16 -12.45 5.81
C ASP A 179 6.22 -12.45 7.35
N PRO A 180 6.60 -13.58 7.99
CA PRO A 180 6.93 -13.67 9.41
C PRO A 180 7.72 -12.50 10.00
N SER A 181 8.73 -12.03 9.28
CA SER A 181 9.64 -10.99 9.78
C SER A 181 8.95 -9.63 9.86
N GLN A 182 8.16 -9.30 8.82
CA GLN A 182 7.39 -8.06 8.74
C GLN A 182 6.30 -8.02 9.81
N LEU A 183 5.62 -9.14 10.02
CA LEU A 183 4.62 -9.23 11.08
C LEU A 183 5.27 -9.01 12.45
N SER A 184 6.40 -9.66 12.74
CA SER A 184 7.09 -9.49 14.01
C SER A 184 7.52 -8.03 14.24
N GLN A 185 8.00 -7.34 13.21
CA GLN A 185 8.34 -5.92 13.30
C GLN A 185 7.10 -5.05 13.55
N LEU A 186 6.00 -5.33 12.84
CA LEU A 186 4.73 -4.61 13.00
C LEU A 186 4.19 -4.74 14.42
N LEU A 187 4.13 -5.96 14.96
CA LEU A 187 3.70 -6.23 16.33
C LEU A 187 4.64 -5.54 17.34
N GLY A 188 5.94 -5.55 17.04
CA GLY A 188 6.96 -4.83 17.79
C GLY A 188 6.67 -3.33 17.92
N SER A 189 6.30 -2.67 16.83
CA SER A 189 6.02 -1.23 16.82
C SER A 189 4.62 -0.89 17.31
N ALA A 190 3.60 -1.71 16.99
CA ALA A 190 2.25 -1.57 17.50
C ALA A 190 2.19 -1.71 19.04
N SER A 191 2.97 -2.63 19.63
CA SER A 191 3.06 -2.77 21.10
C SER A 191 3.67 -1.55 21.79
N LYS A 192 4.62 -0.84 21.15
CA LYS A 192 5.15 0.43 21.66
C LYS A 192 4.07 1.50 21.65
N ILE A 193 3.29 1.59 20.57
CA ILE A 193 2.18 2.54 20.46
C ILE A 193 1.12 2.25 21.53
N ALA A 194 0.73 0.98 21.68
CA ALA A 194 -0.22 0.53 22.71
C ALA A 194 0.23 0.93 24.13
N GLN A 195 1.51 0.70 24.44
CA GLN A 195 2.10 1.06 25.72
C GLN A 195 2.15 2.58 25.94
N THR A 196 2.66 3.36 24.98
CA THR A 196 2.83 4.80 25.16
C THR A 196 1.49 5.53 25.23
N LEU A 197 0.53 5.17 24.38
CA LEU A 197 -0.79 5.80 24.33
C LEU A 197 -1.79 5.16 25.30
N GLN A 198 -1.39 4.12 26.05
CA GLN A 198 -2.25 3.37 26.97
C GLN A 198 -3.55 2.91 26.29
N ALA A 199 -3.41 2.41 25.05
CA ALA A 199 -4.51 2.17 24.13
C ALA A 199 -4.87 0.68 24.05
N GLU A 200 -5.90 0.27 24.81
CA GLU A 200 -6.40 -1.12 24.89
C GLU A 200 -6.79 -1.73 23.53
N HIS A 201 -7.33 -0.92 22.60
CA HIS A 201 -7.77 -1.41 21.30
C HIS A 201 -6.62 -1.97 20.45
N TRP A 202 -5.38 -1.49 20.64
CA TRP A 202 -4.20 -2.05 19.99
C TRP A 202 -3.76 -3.36 20.61
N VAL A 203 -3.92 -3.51 21.93
CA VAL A 203 -3.66 -4.79 22.61
C VAL A 203 -4.60 -5.86 22.06
N THR A 204 -5.89 -5.53 21.99
CA THR A 204 -6.93 -6.43 21.45
C THR A 204 -6.59 -6.84 20.01
N TRP A 205 -6.32 -5.87 19.15
CA TRP A 205 -6.00 -6.14 17.74
C TRP A 205 -4.75 -6.99 17.55
N ILE A 206 -3.67 -6.74 18.31
CA ILE A 206 -2.45 -7.55 18.26
C ILE A 206 -2.76 -9.01 18.61
N MET A 207 -3.49 -9.21 19.71
CA MET A 207 -3.82 -10.55 20.19
C MET A 207 -4.75 -11.31 19.24
N GLU A 208 -5.77 -10.65 18.70
CA GLU A 208 -6.66 -11.23 17.68
C GLU A 208 -5.91 -11.59 16.40
N SER A 209 -4.96 -10.75 15.98
CA SER A 209 -4.12 -11.00 14.80
C SER A 209 -3.23 -12.23 15.00
N CYS A 210 -2.58 -12.33 16.17
CA CYS A 210 -1.79 -13.50 16.56
C CYS A 210 -2.63 -14.78 16.65
N ALA A 211 -3.85 -14.70 17.19
CA ALA A 211 -4.77 -15.83 17.27
C ALA A 211 -5.20 -16.32 15.88
N ARG A 212 -5.47 -15.40 14.95
CA ARG A 212 -5.91 -15.73 13.57
C ARG A 212 -4.89 -16.58 12.81
N ILE A 213 -3.61 -16.25 12.97
CA ILE A 213 -2.51 -17.01 12.34
C ILE A 213 -1.94 -18.10 13.25
N ARG A 214 -2.53 -18.28 14.44
CA ARG A 214 -2.05 -19.16 15.51
C ARG A 214 -0.55 -19.07 15.70
N ARG A 215 -0.06 -17.86 16.00
CA ARG A 215 1.36 -17.61 16.23
C ARG A 215 1.56 -16.71 17.43
N ALA A 216 2.42 -17.15 18.35
CA ALA A 216 2.76 -16.36 19.51
C ALA A 216 3.59 -15.11 19.14
N PRO A 217 3.27 -13.93 19.69
CA PRO A 217 4.15 -12.78 19.62
C PRO A 217 5.42 -13.02 20.46
N SER A 218 6.47 -12.25 20.20
CA SER A 218 7.71 -12.36 20.99
C SER A 218 7.48 -11.98 22.46
N ALA A 219 8.32 -12.51 23.35
CA ALA A 219 8.21 -12.25 24.78
C ALA A 219 8.27 -10.74 25.13
N ASP A 220 9.06 -9.96 24.38
CA ASP A 220 9.15 -8.50 24.55
C ASP A 220 7.84 -7.79 24.19
N VAL A 221 7.14 -8.25 23.15
CA VAL A 221 5.82 -7.72 22.78
C VAL A 221 4.84 -8.00 23.91
N VAL A 222 4.78 -9.25 24.39
CA VAL A 222 3.90 -9.63 25.52
C VAL A 222 4.19 -8.78 26.76
N ALA A 223 5.46 -8.57 27.10
CA ALA A 223 5.85 -7.75 28.25
C ALA A 223 5.34 -6.30 28.16
N ARG A 224 5.33 -5.70 26.95
CA ARG A 224 4.78 -4.35 26.75
C ARG A 224 3.27 -4.33 26.88
N LEU A 225 2.57 -5.28 26.27
CA LEU A 225 1.11 -5.34 26.31
C LEU A 225 0.58 -5.51 27.73
N ARG A 226 1.27 -6.28 28.57
CA ARG A 226 0.96 -6.44 30.01
C ARG A 226 0.92 -5.14 30.80
N THR A 227 1.59 -4.09 30.34
CA THR A 227 1.64 -2.79 31.02
C THR A 227 0.48 -1.87 30.68
N VAL A 228 -0.36 -2.25 29.71
CA VAL A 228 -1.52 -1.48 29.27
C VAL A 228 -2.74 -1.89 30.10
N PRO A 229 -3.49 -0.94 30.68
CA PRO A 229 -4.71 -1.25 31.41
C PRO A 229 -5.76 -1.77 30.45
N LEU A 230 -6.37 -2.90 30.81
CA LEU A 230 -7.43 -3.55 30.06
C LEU A 230 -8.75 -3.40 30.82
N ARG A 231 -9.84 -3.15 30.08
CA ARG A 231 -11.20 -3.15 30.62
C ARG A 231 -11.89 -4.49 30.39
N HIS A 232 -11.55 -5.17 29.28
CA HIS A 232 -12.17 -6.43 28.87
C HIS A 232 -11.11 -7.54 28.80
N HIS A 233 -10.81 -8.13 29.96
CA HIS A 233 -9.81 -9.20 30.07
C HIS A 233 -10.20 -10.46 29.29
N ASP A 234 -11.51 -10.71 29.15
CA ASP A 234 -12.10 -11.87 28.49
C ASP A 234 -11.69 -11.99 27.02
N VAL A 235 -11.61 -10.87 26.29
CA VAL A 235 -11.21 -10.85 24.87
C VAL A 235 -9.77 -11.30 24.73
N VAL A 236 -8.87 -10.77 25.57
CA VAL A 236 -7.45 -11.10 25.56
C VAL A 236 -7.22 -12.55 26.00
N ILE A 237 -7.93 -13.03 27.02
CA ILE A 237 -7.84 -14.43 27.48
C ILE A 237 -8.25 -15.39 26.36
N ARG A 238 -9.38 -15.14 25.67
CA ARG A 238 -9.81 -15.97 24.52
C ARG A 238 -8.77 -16.00 23.41
N ALA A 239 -8.15 -14.86 23.11
CA ALA A 239 -7.10 -14.79 22.11
C ALA A 239 -5.85 -15.56 22.54
N ILE A 240 -5.45 -15.49 23.82
CA ILE A 240 -4.33 -16.30 24.34
C ILE A 240 -4.64 -17.79 24.20
N ASP A 241 -5.84 -18.22 24.59
CA ASP A 241 -6.24 -19.62 24.50
C ASP A 241 -6.19 -20.12 23.06
N ALA A 242 -6.72 -19.34 22.11
CA ALA A 242 -6.65 -19.67 20.68
C ALA A 242 -5.23 -19.71 20.10
N ILE A 243 -4.26 -18.99 20.68
CA ILE A 243 -2.85 -19.02 20.26
C ILE A 243 -2.15 -20.27 20.82
N VAL A 244 -2.46 -20.66 22.05
CA VAL A 244 -1.74 -21.74 22.75
C VAL A 244 -2.34 -23.12 22.41
N GLU A 245 -3.64 -23.20 22.15
CA GLU A 245 -4.31 -24.44 21.80
C GLU A 245 -3.83 -24.93 20.41
N GLU A 246 -3.26 -26.14 20.38
CA GLU A 246 -2.68 -26.81 19.19
C GLU A 246 -1.30 -26.34 18.67
N GLN A 247 -0.56 -25.48 19.39
CA GLN A 247 0.81 -25.13 19.00
C GLN A 247 1.88 -26.12 19.49
N VAL A 248 2.65 -26.70 18.55
CA VAL A 248 3.96 -27.29 18.83
C VAL A 248 5.01 -26.22 18.52
N PRO A 249 5.74 -25.68 19.52
CA PRO A 249 6.69 -24.58 19.28
C PRO A 249 7.77 -25.02 18.30
N ALA A 250 7.83 -24.36 17.14
CA ALA A 250 8.80 -24.69 16.09
C ALA A 250 10.16 -24.01 16.30
N ALA A 251 10.19 -22.90 17.07
CA ALA A 251 11.38 -22.11 17.34
C ALA A 251 11.51 -21.71 18.83
N ARG A 252 12.75 -21.50 19.30
CA ARG A 252 13.05 -21.10 20.69
C ARG A 252 12.34 -19.79 21.09
N ASP A 253 12.27 -18.83 20.17
CA ASP A 253 11.64 -17.53 20.41
C ASP A 253 10.12 -17.64 20.58
N GLU A 254 9.50 -18.54 19.82
CA GLU A 254 8.08 -18.85 19.92
C GLU A 254 7.74 -19.53 21.25
N ALA A 255 8.60 -20.44 21.73
CA ALA A 255 8.45 -21.06 23.06
C ALA A 255 8.51 -20.03 24.20
N LEU A 256 9.37 -19.01 24.10
CA LEU A 256 9.44 -17.92 25.08
C LEU A 256 8.18 -17.03 25.02
N GLY A 257 7.67 -16.75 23.81
CA GLY A 257 6.41 -16.03 23.61
C GLY A 257 5.21 -16.76 24.23
N ILE A 258 5.07 -18.06 23.97
CA ILE A 258 4.00 -18.91 24.55
C ILE A 258 4.10 -18.91 26.08
N ALA A 259 5.29 -19.08 26.65
CA ALA A 259 5.48 -19.05 28.09
C ALA A 259 5.06 -17.69 28.70
N ALA A 260 5.38 -16.58 28.04
CA ALA A 260 4.97 -15.25 28.46
C ALA A 260 3.44 -15.06 28.39
N LEU A 261 2.78 -15.57 27.34
CA LEU A 261 1.32 -15.53 27.21
C LEU A 261 0.63 -16.35 28.30
N LEU A 262 1.11 -17.56 28.59
CA LEU A 262 0.57 -18.41 29.65
C LEU A 262 0.71 -17.77 31.04
N GLN A 263 1.83 -17.08 31.28
CA GLN A 263 2.00 -16.30 32.50
C GLN A 263 0.99 -15.14 32.57
N TRP A 264 0.86 -14.38 31.47
CA TRP A 264 -0.07 -13.26 31.42
C TRP A 264 -1.53 -13.70 31.62
N ARG A 265 -1.93 -14.81 31.01
CA ARG A 265 -3.26 -15.40 31.21
C ARG A 265 -3.57 -15.65 32.68
N LYS A 266 -2.62 -16.25 33.42
CA LYS A 266 -2.79 -16.52 34.86
C LYS A 266 -3.00 -15.23 35.66
N GLU A 267 -2.29 -14.16 35.30
CA GLU A 267 -2.42 -12.86 35.96
C GLU A 267 -3.80 -12.23 35.68
N LEU A 268 -4.28 -12.32 34.44
CA LEU A 268 -5.60 -11.80 34.05
C LEU A 268 -6.75 -12.55 34.73
N SER A 269 -6.65 -13.87 34.88
CA SER A 269 -7.66 -14.70 35.57
C SER A 269 -7.74 -14.46 37.08
N VAL A 270 -6.75 -13.79 37.69
CA VAL A 270 -6.78 -13.41 39.12
C VAL A 270 -7.42 -12.02 39.32
N GLN A 271 -7.59 -11.26 38.25
CA GLN A 271 -8.16 -9.90 38.26
C GLN A 271 -9.65 -9.84 37.88
N GLU A 272 -10.25 -10.97 37.45
CA GLU A 272 -11.71 -11.18 37.37
C GLU A 272 -12.29 -11.53 38.75
#